data_AF-A0A838Q757-F1
#
_entry.id   AF-A0A838Q757-F1
#
_cell.length_a   1.000
_cell.length_b   1.000
_cell.length_c   1.000
_cell.angle_alpha   90.00
_cell.angle_beta   90.00
_cell.angle_gamma   90.00
#
_symmetry.space_group_name_H-M   'P 1'
#
loop_
_entity.id
_entity.type
_entity.pdbx_description
1 polymer ?
#
loop_
_entity_poly.entity_id
_entity_poly.type
_entity_poly.pdbx_seq_one_letter_code
_entity_poly.pdbx_strand_id
1 'polypeptide(L)'
;MTPSTARHRRRAGGYFTAKQAAEAGYGYTHLTYHLEAGNFERADHGLYRIVTIPLAEHDDLIRLSLWSRNRRDVPQAVVSHETALALHQLSDVLPRRVHLSVPRTFRKEPPSHCVLHRATLSRADAEQREGFFLTT
;
A
#
# COMPACT_ATOMS: atom_id res chain seq x y z
N MET A 1 -8.24 -29.59 9.02
CA MET A 1 -8.64 -28.18 8.81
C MET A 1 -7.46 -27.29 9.23
N THR A 2 -6.51 -27.08 8.33
CA THR A 2 -5.29 -26.30 8.59
C THR A 2 -5.48 -24.89 8.02
N PRO A 3 -5.21 -23.82 8.78
CA PRO A 3 -5.41 -22.45 8.32
C PRO A 3 -4.32 -22.08 7.30
N SER A 4 -4.69 -22.17 6.03
CA SER A 4 -3.97 -21.59 4.89
C SER A 4 -4.14 -20.07 4.90
N THR A 5 -3.24 -19.31 5.53
CA THR A 5 -2.98 -17.89 5.15
C THR A 5 -1.70 -17.28 5.73
N ALA A 6 -0.64 -18.05 6.00
CA ALA A 6 0.69 -17.49 6.27
C ALA A 6 1.47 -17.23 4.95
N ARG A 7 0.84 -16.53 4.01
CA ARG A 7 1.46 -16.22 2.70
C ARG A 7 2.28 -14.94 2.84
N HIS A 8 3.46 -15.11 3.42
CA HIS A 8 4.70 -14.36 3.18
C HIS A 8 4.53 -12.85 2.92
N ARG A 9 4.64 -12.09 4.01
CA ARG A 9 4.90 -10.65 4.06
C ARG A 9 6.32 -10.37 3.52
N ARG A 10 6.61 -10.67 2.26
CA ARG A 10 7.79 -10.11 1.57
C ARG A 10 7.55 -8.61 1.50
N ARG A 11 8.51 -7.80 1.95
CA ARG A 11 8.42 -6.33 2.01
C ARG A 11 8.18 -5.80 0.59
N ALA A 12 6.93 -5.57 0.22
CA ALA A 12 6.55 -5.13 -1.12
C ALA A 12 7.24 -3.79 -1.42
N GLY A 13 8.04 -3.73 -2.48
CA GLY A 13 8.78 -2.52 -2.88
C GLY A 13 9.75 -1.95 -1.82
N GLY A 14 10.14 -2.75 -0.82
CA GLY A 14 10.97 -2.27 0.30
C GLY A 14 10.22 -1.45 1.36
N TYR A 15 8.90 -1.33 1.25
CA TYR A 15 8.07 -0.66 2.25
C TYR A 15 7.79 -1.53 3.47
N PHE A 16 7.69 -0.88 4.63
CA PHE A 16 7.28 -1.52 5.88
C PHE A 16 6.65 -0.51 6.85
N THR A 17 5.81 -1.01 7.75
CA THR A 17 5.09 -0.20 8.72
C THR A 17 5.82 -0.15 10.06
N ALA A 18 5.56 0.87 10.88
CA ALA A 18 6.08 0.94 12.25
C ALA A 18 5.72 -0.32 13.07
N LYS A 19 4.53 -0.88 12.83
CA LYS A 19 4.09 -2.12 13.49
C LYS A 19 4.91 -3.32 13.02
N GLN A 20 5.17 -3.44 11.71
CA GLN A 20 6.03 -4.49 11.16
C GLN A 20 7.48 -4.38 11.66
N ALA A 21 8.00 -3.17 11.79
CA ALA A 21 9.30 -2.91 12.39
C ALA A 21 9.34 -3.39 13.85
N ALA A 22 8.35 -3.00 14.66
CA ALA A 22 8.23 -3.42 16.05
C ALA A 22 8.11 -4.96 16.19
N GLU A 23 7.30 -5.60 15.35
CA GLU A 23 7.18 -7.07 15.27
C GLU A 23 8.50 -7.76 14.90
N ALA A 24 9.39 -7.06 14.18
CA ALA A 24 10.73 -7.52 13.83
C ALA A 24 11.82 -7.12 14.85
N GLY A 25 11.45 -6.57 16.01
CA GLY A 25 12.40 -6.16 17.06
C GLY A 25 13.01 -4.76 16.86
N TYR A 26 12.55 -4.00 15.87
CA TYR A 26 12.96 -2.61 15.66
C TYR A 26 12.04 -1.68 16.46
N GLY A 27 12.49 -1.31 17.66
CA GLY A 27 11.85 -0.28 18.46
C GLY A 27 12.03 1.12 17.86
N TYR A 28 11.42 2.12 18.52
CA TYR A 28 11.47 3.52 18.07
C TYR A 28 12.90 4.04 17.87
N THR A 29 13.80 3.76 18.81
CA THR A 29 15.21 4.20 18.74
C THR A 29 15.93 3.64 17.51
N HIS A 30 15.68 2.38 17.15
CA HIS A 30 16.29 1.78 15.96
C HIS A 30 15.74 2.43 14.68
N LEU A 31 14.44 2.74 14.64
CA LEU A 31 13.86 3.46 13.51
C LEU A 31 14.48 4.85 13.35
N THR A 32 14.63 5.61 14.44
CA THR A 32 15.29 6.93 14.42
C THR A 32 16.71 6.82 13.91
N TYR A 33 17.50 5.88 14.44
CA TYR A 33 18.87 5.64 13.98
C TYR A 33 18.93 5.36 12.47
N HIS A 34 18.08 4.47 11.95
CA HIS A 34 18.10 4.14 10.53
C HIS A 34 17.60 5.26 9.63
N LEU A 35 16.72 6.14 10.12
CA LEU A 35 16.31 7.36 9.42
C LEU A 35 17.46 8.36 9.34
N GLU A 36 18.15 8.62 10.46
CA GLU A 36 19.29 9.54 10.53
C GLU A 36 20.48 9.04 9.69
N ALA A 37 20.73 7.73 9.71
CA ALA A 37 21.77 7.09 8.92
C ALA A 37 21.41 6.93 7.42
N GLY A 38 20.21 7.34 6.99
CA GLY A 38 19.77 7.24 5.59
C GLY A 38 19.50 5.82 5.09
N ASN A 39 19.43 4.83 5.98
CA ASN A 39 19.09 3.46 5.63
C ASN A 39 17.59 3.31 5.32
N PHE A 40 16.77 4.06 6.05
CA PHE A 40 15.33 4.15 5.85
C PHE A 40 14.95 5.57 5.48
N GLU A 41 13.85 5.70 4.75
CA GLU A 41 13.16 6.97 4.55
C GLU A 41 11.73 6.88 5.08
N ARG A 42 11.18 8.04 5.47
CA ARG A 42 9.80 8.16 5.92
C ARG A 42 8.90 8.45 4.73
N ALA A 43 8.15 7.45 4.29
CA ALA A 43 7.24 7.57 3.17
C ALA A 43 5.86 8.15 3.56
N ASP A 44 5.40 7.89 4.79
CA ASP A 44 4.18 8.47 5.36
C ASP A 44 4.17 8.31 6.90
N HIS A 45 3.10 8.72 7.57
CA HIS A 45 2.90 8.48 8.99
C HIS A 45 2.96 6.97 9.31
N GLY A 46 4.02 6.58 10.03
CA GLY A 46 4.28 5.19 10.43
C GLY A 46 4.53 4.23 9.27
N LEU A 47 4.89 4.76 8.09
CA LEU A 47 5.26 4.01 6.89
C LEU A 47 6.66 4.43 6.47
N TYR A 48 7.50 3.44 6.24
CA TYR A 48 8.91 3.61 5.94
C TYR A 48 9.29 2.78 4.73
N ARG A 49 10.43 3.12 4.11
CA ARG A 49 10.99 2.39 2.97
C ARG A 49 12.48 2.17 3.20
N ILE A 50 12.99 1.01 2.79
CA ILE A 50 14.42 0.73 2.77
C ILE A 50 15.03 1.35 1.51
N VAL A 51 15.97 2.27 1.67
CA VAL A 51 16.52 3.08 0.57
C VAL A 51 17.30 2.22 -0.44
N THR A 52 17.99 1.17 0.03
CA THR A 52 18.81 0.29 -0.82
C THR A 52 18.00 -0.65 -1.72
N ILE A 53 16.69 -0.80 -1.48
CA ILE A 53 15.82 -1.60 -2.34
C ILE A 53 15.38 -0.72 -3.52
N PRO A 54 15.52 -1.17 -4.79
CA PRO A 54 15.03 -0.44 -5.96
C PRO A 54 13.51 -0.22 -5.94
N LEU A 55 13.03 0.82 -6.62
CA LEU A 55 11.59 1.07 -6.79
C LEU A 55 10.96 -0.08 -7.59
N ALA A 56 9.78 -0.52 -7.16
CA ALA A 56 8.99 -1.49 -7.92
C ALA A 56 8.27 -0.83 -9.10
N GLU A 57 7.83 -1.62 -10.09
CA GLU A 57 7.07 -1.11 -11.26
C GLU A 57 5.83 -0.28 -10.84
N HIS A 58 5.17 -0.68 -9.76
CA HIS A 58 3.99 -0.02 -9.20
C HIS A 58 4.23 0.50 -7.79
N ASP A 59 5.43 1.03 -7.53
CA ASP A 59 5.89 1.45 -6.20
C ASP A 59 4.90 2.38 -5.49
N ASP A 60 4.35 3.37 -6.20
CA ASP A 60 3.36 4.29 -5.63
C ASP A 60 2.05 3.59 -5.25
N LEU A 61 1.60 2.58 -6.01
CA LEU A 61 0.40 1.81 -5.67
C LEU A 61 0.63 0.93 -4.44
N ILE A 62 1.83 0.37 -4.29
CA ILE A 62 2.24 -0.36 -3.09
C ILE A 62 2.23 0.58 -1.88
N ARG A 63 2.86 1.74 -2.02
CA ARG A 63 2.89 2.80 -1.00
C ARG A 63 1.48 3.21 -0.60
N LEU A 64 0.60 3.46 -1.56
CA LEU A 64 -0.80 3.86 -1.34
C LEU A 64 -1.61 2.74 -0.67
N SER A 65 -1.37 1.47 -1.04
CA SER A 65 -1.99 0.33 -0.38
C SER A 65 -1.64 0.31 1.11
N LEU A 66 -0.35 0.47 1.45
CA LEU A 66 0.09 0.52 2.84
C LEU A 66 -0.35 1.81 3.53
N TRP A 67 -0.33 2.97 2.87
CA TRP A 67 -0.88 4.22 3.42
C TRP A 67 -2.34 4.03 3.85
N SER A 68 -3.14 3.30 3.08
CA SER A 68 -4.56 3.05 3.37
C SER A 68 -4.81 2.10 4.56
N ARG A 69 -3.77 1.52 5.16
CA ARG A 69 -3.94 0.51 6.21
C ARG A 69 -4.76 1.00 7.41
N ASN A 70 -5.54 0.11 8.00
CA ASN A 70 -6.26 0.35 9.25
C ASN A 70 -5.37 0.10 10.48
N ARG A 71 -5.92 0.24 11.69
CA ARG A 71 -5.19 0.02 12.96
C ARG A 71 -4.64 -1.40 13.14
N ARG A 72 -5.19 -2.38 12.42
CA ARG A 72 -4.72 -3.76 12.41
C ARG A 72 -3.61 -4.00 11.38
N ASP A 73 -3.12 -2.95 10.71
CA ASP A 73 -2.11 -3.00 9.65
C ASP A 73 -2.59 -3.70 8.37
N VAL A 74 -3.92 -3.69 8.14
CA VAL A 74 -4.55 -4.27 6.95
C VAL A 74 -4.84 -3.16 5.94
N PRO A 75 -4.29 -3.22 4.70
CA PRO A 75 -4.64 -2.31 3.61
C PRO A 75 -6.15 -2.22 3.37
N GLN A 76 -6.64 -1.05 2.97
CA GLN A 76 -8.07 -0.79 2.75
C GLN A 76 -8.38 -0.26 1.35
N ALA A 77 -7.40 0.30 0.65
CA ALA A 77 -7.54 0.79 -0.71
C ALA A 77 -7.39 -0.32 -1.73
N VAL A 78 -8.26 -0.29 -2.74
CA VAL A 78 -8.21 -1.10 -3.95
C VAL A 78 -8.10 -0.15 -5.14
N VAL A 79 -7.11 -0.36 -6.01
CA VAL A 79 -6.94 0.41 -7.26
C VAL A 79 -8.16 0.16 -8.16
N SER A 80 -8.76 1.24 -8.67
CA SER A 80 -10.06 1.16 -9.34
C SER A 80 -10.22 2.20 -10.46
N HIS A 81 -11.36 2.17 -11.15
CA HIS A 81 -11.75 3.14 -12.19
C HIS A 81 -10.66 3.30 -13.26
N GLU A 82 -10.34 4.53 -13.67
CA GLU A 82 -9.39 4.81 -14.75
C GLU A 82 -8.01 4.18 -14.52
N THR A 83 -7.53 4.15 -13.27
CA THR A 83 -6.26 3.48 -12.94
C THR A 83 -6.35 1.97 -13.12
N ALA A 84 -7.47 1.35 -12.78
CA ALA A 84 -7.65 -0.07 -13.03
C ALA A 84 -7.78 -0.39 -14.52
N LEU A 85 -8.50 0.43 -15.28
CA LEU A 85 -8.61 0.26 -16.73
C LEU A 85 -7.24 0.32 -17.41
N ALA A 86 -6.41 1.29 -17.03
CA ALA A 86 -5.05 1.41 -17.56
C ALA A 86 -4.18 0.18 -17.22
N LEU A 87 -4.24 -0.32 -15.98
CA LEU A 87 -3.48 -1.50 -15.55
C LEU A 87 -3.95 -2.81 -16.21
N HIS A 88 -5.24 -2.90 -16.53
CA HIS A 88 -5.78 -4.02 -17.31
C HIS A 88 -5.60 -3.84 -18.82
N GLN A 89 -4.95 -2.77 -19.27
CA GLN A 89 -4.76 -2.44 -20.69
C GLN A 89 -6.09 -2.33 -21.45
N LEU A 90 -7.15 -1.89 -20.76
CA LEU A 90 -8.50 -1.68 -21.31
C LEU A 90 -8.73 -0.22 -21.73
N SER A 91 -7.71 0.63 -21.57
CA SER A 91 -7.72 2.04 -21.94
C SER A 91 -6.31 2.49 -22.31
N ASP A 92 -6.18 3.19 -23.43
CA ASP A 92 -4.93 3.82 -23.86
C ASP A 92 -4.70 5.19 -23.19
N VAL A 93 -5.71 5.71 -22.47
CA VAL A 93 -5.61 6.96 -21.73
C VAL A 93 -4.90 6.72 -20.41
N LEU A 94 -3.73 7.36 -20.23
CA LEU A 94 -3.05 7.40 -18.94
C LEU A 94 -3.83 8.30 -17.97
N PRO A 95 -4.25 7.78 -16.80
CA PRO A 95 -5.05 8.55 -15.86
C PRO A 95 -4.22 9.68 -15.25
N ARG A 96 -4.81 10.88 -15.15
CA ARG A 96 -4.14 12.06 -14.57
C ARG A 96 -3.97 11.98 -13.06
N ARG A 97 -4.71 11.08 -12.41
CA ARG A 97 -4.72 10.84 -10.96
C ARG A 97 -4.83 9.35 -10.68
N VAL A 98 -4.39 8.94 -9.50
CA VAL A 98 -4.57 7.57 -9.03
C VAL A 98 -5.97 7.42 -8.42
N HIS A 99 -6.77 6.50 -8.94
CA HIS A 99 -8.12 6.23 -8.46
C HIS A 99 -8.13 5.00 -7.54
N LEU A 100 -8.64 5.20 -6.32
CA LEU A 100 -8.71 4.16 -5.29
C LEU A 100 -10.13 4.05 -4.76
N SER A 101 -10.64 2.83 -4.65
CA SER A 101 -11.84 2.52 -3.89
C SER A 101 -11.48 2.16 -2.45
N VAL A 102 -12.18 2.76 -1.48
CA VAL A 102 -12.01 2.54 -0.04
C VAL A 102 -13.35 2.32 0.66
N PRO A 103 -13.39 1.67 1.84
CA PRO A 103 -14.62 1.53 2.62
C PRO A 103 -15.27 2.88 2.94
N ARG A 104 -16.60 2.91 3.08
CA ARG A 104 -17.35 4.13 3.47
C ARG A 104 -16.92 4.76 4.79
N THR A 105 -16.35 3.95 5.68
CA THR A 105 -15.80 4.35 6.99
C THR A 105 -14.38 4.88 6.93
N PHE A 106 -13.73 4.89 5.75
CA PHE A 106 -12.39 5.42 5.58
C PHE A 106 -12.36 6.94 5.84
N ARG A 107 -11.28 7.41 6.48
CA ARG A 107 -11.16 8.80 6.98
C ARG A 107 -9.84 9.49 6.69
N LYS A 108 -8.84 8.81 6.11
CA LYS A 108 -7.56 9.46 5.81
C LYS A 108 -7.73 10.42 4.64
N GLU A 109 -7.07 11.58 4.73
CA GLU A 109 -6.99 12.52 3.63
C GLU A 109 -6.07 11.97 2.54
N PRO A 110 -6.55 11.85 1.28
CA PRO A 110 -5.73 11.29 0.22
C PRO A 110 -4.57 12.22 -0.15
N PRO A 111 -3.45 11.65 -0.62
CA PRO A 111 -2.45 12.44 -1.34
C PRO A 111 -3.09 13.23 -2.49
N SER A 112 -2.54 14.40 -2.83
CA SER A 112 -3.13 15.33 -3.81
C SER A 112 -3.33 14.75 -5.22
N HIS A 113 -2.52 13.76 -5.60
CA HIS A 113 -2.62 13.05 -6.87
C HIS A 113 -3.64 11.89 -6.85
N CYS A 114 -4.34 11.67 -5.74
CA CYS A 114 -5.29 10.57 -5.57
C CYS A 114 -6.75 11.06 -5.58
N VAL A 115 -7.64 10.21 -6.10
CA VAL A 115 -9.09 10.33 -5.98
C VAL A 115 -9.62 9.12 -5.23
N LEU A 116 -10.32 9.36 -4.11
CA LEU A 116 -10.94 8.30 -3.33
C LEU A 116 -12.42 8.13 -3.67
N HIS A 117 -12.78 6.91 -4.01
CA HIS A 117 -14.14 6.46 -4.22
C HIS A 117 -14.60 5.64 -3.02
N ARG A 118 -15.75 5.97 -2.45
CA ARG A 118 -16.30 5.21 -1.31
C ARG A 118 -17.20 4.09 -1.81
N ALA A 119 -16.75 2.86 -1.68
CA ALA A 119 -17.46 1.69 -2.18
C ALA A 119 -17.47 0.55 -1.15
N THR A 120 -18.42 -0.37 -1.31
CA THR A 120 -18.40 -1.67 -0.63
C THR A 120 -17.89 -2.67 -1.65
N LEU A 121 -16.64 -3.08 -1.51
CA LEU A 121 -16.03 -4.12 -2.34
C LEU A 121 -15.89 -5.40 -1.53
N SER A 122 -16.27 -6.51 -2.14
CA SER A 122 -15.98 -7.85 -1.65
C SER A 122 -14.58 -8.28 -2.10
N ARG A 123 -14.09 -9.39 -1.54
CA ARG A 123 -12.85 -10.01 -2.03
C ARG A 123 -12.96 -10.58 -3.44
N ALA A 124 -14.17 -10.84 -3.93
CA ALA A 124 -14.37 -11.36 -5.28
C ALA A 124 -14.24 -10.25 -6.34
N ASP A 125 -14.42 -8.99 -5.94
CA ASP A 125 -14.35 -7.82 -6.83
C ASP A 125 -12.91 -7.29 -7.01
N ALA A 126 -11.93 -7.95 -6.41
CA ALA A 126 -10.55 -7.50 -6.41
C ALA A 126 -9.57 -8.66 -6.46
N GLU A 127 -8.55 -8.52 -7.31
CA GLU A 127 -7.40 -9.40 -7.35
C GLU A 127 -6.21 -8.77 -6.61
N GLN A 128 -5.31 -9.64 -6.13
CA GLN A 128 -4.08 -9.21 -5.50
C GLN A 128 -2.97 -9.14 -6.56
N ARG A 129 -2.36 -7.96 -6.69
CA ARG A 129 -1.10 -7.75 -7.41
C ARG A 129 0.06 -7.66 -6.42
N GLU A 130 1.28 -7.45 -6.90
CA GLU A 130 2.45 -7.32 -6.04
C GLU A 130 2.31 -6.10 -5.12
N GLY A 131 1.92 -6.32 -3.87
CA GLY A 131 1.85 -5.29 -2.83
C GLY A 131 0.60 -4.40 -2.81
N PHE A 132 -0.36 -4.61 -3.71
CA PHE A 132 -1.64 -3.86 -3.74
C PHE A 132 -2.81 -4.73 -4.27
N PHE A 133 -4.03 -4.18 -4.18
CA PHE A 133 -5.24 -4.80 -4.71
C PHE A 133 -5.78 -3.99 -5.88
N LEU A 134 -6.33 -4.67 -6.88
CA LEU A 134 -6.85 -4.09 -8.12
C LEU A 134 -8.26 -4.64 -8.38
N THR A 135 -9.22 -3.78 -8.75
CA THR A 135 -10.57 -4.25 -9.12
C THR A 135 -10.53 -5.06 -10.41
N THR A 136 -11.28 -6.15 -10.47
CA THR A 136 -11.45 -7.02 -11.64
C THR A 136 -12.61 -6.59 -12.53
#